data_AF-A0A0L0GSE6-F1
#
_entry.id   AF-A0A0L0GSE6-F1
#
_cell.length_a   1.000
_cell.length_b   1.000
_cell.length_c   1.000
_cell.angle_alpha   90.00
_cell.angle_beta   90.00
_cell.angle_gamma   90.00
#
_symmetry.space_group_name_H-M   'P 1'
#
loop_
_entity.id
_entity.type
_entity.pdbx_description
1 polymer ?
#
loop_
_entity_poly.entity_id
_entity_poly.type
_entity_poly.pdbx_seq_one_letter_code
_entity_poly.pdbx_strand_id
1 'polypeptide(L)'
;GLMDGGVDAAITAFFGTQLQARVQQYILHEYCGEQPVGSAFAIDTGDSEHPYLVHAPTMRVPKIINGSDAVYQATWAALLAVHRHNQSASDDEKIRSVVFPAMGAGCG
;
A
#
# COMPACT_ATOMS: atom_id res chain seq x y z
N GLY A 1 -4.55 -2.42 -6.33
CA GLY A 1 -3.49 -3.17 -7.03
C GLY A 1 -3.40 -2.93 -8.53
N LEU A 2 -4.28 -2.14 -9.17
CA LEU A 2 -4.08 -1.75 -10.58
C LEU A 2 -3.06 -0.61 -10.73
N MET A 3 -2.82 0.16 -9.66
CA MET A 3 -1.72 1.11 -9.50
C MET A 3 -1.44 2.01 -10.74
N ASP A 4 -2.49 2.40 -11.44
CA ASP A 4 -2.49 3.08 -12.74
C ASP A 4 -3.04 4.51 -12.69
N GLY A 5 -3.56 4.95 -11.53
CA GLY A 5 -4.06 6.29 -11.30
C GLY A 5 -3.21 7.13 -10.34
N GLY A 6 -3.22 8.45 -10.53
CA GLY A 6 -2.67 9.43 -9.57
C GLY A 6 -1.24 9.13 -9.10
N VAL A 7 -1.05 9.07 -7.78
CA VAL A 7 0.25 8.78 -7.17
C VAL A 7 0.70 7.34 -7.42
N ASP A 8 -0.23 6.39 -7.55
CA ASP A 8 0.12 4.99 -7.77
C ASP A 8 0.78 4.81 -9.15
N ALA A 9 0.31 5.54 -10.17
CA ALA A 9 0.93 5.55 -11.49
C ALA A 9 2.39 6.07 -11.44
N ALA A 10 2.65 7.09 -10.61
CA ALA A 10 4.00 7.63 -10.41
C ALA A 10 4.90 6.63 -9.68
N ILE A 11 4.38 5.92 -8.67
CA ILE A 11 5.07 4.84 -7.96
C ILE A 11 5.43 3.71 -8.94
N THR A 12 4.47 3.26 -9.75
CA THR A 12 4.70 2.23 -10.78
C THR A 12 5.71 2.69 -11.83
N ALA A 13 5.68 3.96 -12.24
CA ALA A 13 6.66 4.51 -13.17
C ALA A 13 8.08 4.58 -12.57
N PHE A 14 8.19 4.86 -11.27
CA PHE A 14 9.47 4.96 -10.57
C PHE A 14 10.11 3.57 -10.32
N PHE A 15 9.36 2.64 -9.74
CA PHE A 15 9.88 1.31 -9.39
C PHE A 15 9.78 0.30 -10.54
N GLY A 16 8.93 0.55 -11.53
CA GLY A 16 8.63 -0.34 -12.64
C GLY A 16 7.44 -1.27 -12.41
N THR A 17 6.91 -1.82 -13.51
CA THR A 17 5.70 -2.64 -13.54
C THR A 17 5.81 -3.96 -12.76
N GLN A 18 7.03 -4.43 -12.48
CA GLN A 18 7.28 -5.59 -11.64
C GLN A 18 6.82 -5.40 -10.19
N LEU A 19 6.84 -4.17 -9.66
CA LEU A 19 6.33 -3.89 -8.33
C LEU A 19 4.81 -4.11 -8.28
N GLN A 20 4.10 -3.55 -9.26
CA GLN A 20 2.65 -3.75 -9.42
C GLN A 20 2.32 -5.24 -9.57
N ALA A 21 3.09 -5.99 -10.37
CA ALA A 21 2.89 -7.42 -10.52
C ALA A 21 3.01 -8.16 -9.17
N ARG A 22 4.01 -7.85 -8.35
CA ARG A 22 4.16 -8.44 -7.00
C ARG A 22 3.00 -8.09 -6.08
N VAL A 23 2.53 -6.83 -6.09
CA VAL A 23 1.34 -6.39 -5.34
C VAL A 23 0.11 -7.19 -5.76
N GLN A 24 -0.12 -7.36 -7.06
CA GLN A 24 -1.25 -8.12 -7.59
C GLN A 24 -1.17 -9.60 -7.22
N GLN A 25 0.00 -10.23 -7.32
CA GLN A 25 0.19 -11.61 -6.89
C GLN A 25 -0.10 -11.76 -5.39
N TYR A 26 0.38 -10.84 -4.55
CA TYR A 26 0.09 -10.87 -3.12
C TYR A 26 -1.42 -10.77 -2.85
N ILE A 27 -2.14 -9.88 -3.54
CA ILE A 27 -3.59 -9.76 -3.41
C ILE A 27 -4.31 -11.04 -3.86
N LEU A 28 -3.87 -11.67 -4.95
CA LEU A 28 -4.44 -12.92 -5.43
C LEU A 28 -4.27 -14.05 -4.41
N HIS A 29 -3.08 -14.19 -3.82
CA HIS A 29 -2.76 -15.27 -2.89
C HIS A 29 -3.34 -15.05 -1.49
N GLU A 30 -3.14 -13.87 -0.90
CA GLU A 30 -3.47 -13.61 0.51
C GLU A 30 -4.89 -13.08 0.72
N TYR A 31 -5.47 -12.47 -0.32
CA TYR A 31 -6.80 -11.85 -0.25
C TYR A 31 -7.81 -12.48 -1.22
N CYS A 32 -7.51 -13.65 -1.78
CA CYS A 32 -8.37 -14.33 -2.75
C CYS A 32 -8.80 -13.43 -3.93
N GLY A 33 -7.94 -12.48 -4.32
CA GLY A 33 -8.15 -11.56 -5.44
C GLY A 33 -8.78 -10.21 -5.09
N GLU A 34 -9.26 -9.98 -3.86
CA GLU A 34 -9.81 -8.68 -3.46
C GLU A 34 -9.35 -8.24 -2.07
N GLN A 35 -8.55 -7.16 -2.02
CA GLN A 35 -8.12 -6.56 -0.76
C GLN A 35 -9.15 -5.52 -0.26
N PRO A 36 -9.75 -5.71 0.94
CA PRO A 36 -10.72 -4.78 1.50
C PRO A 36 -10.07 -3.52 2.10
N VAL A 37 -10.82 -2.41 2.14
CA VAL A 37 -10.45 -1.21 2.89
C VAL A 37 -10.31 -1.56 4.38
N GLY A 38 -9.29 -1.01 5.04
CA GLY A 38 -8.94 -1.36 6.43
C GLY A 38 -7.98 -2.56 6.56
N SER A 39 -7.47 -3.06 5.43
CA SER A 39 -6.33 -3.97 5.40
C SER A 39 -5.11 -3.31 4.74
N ALA A 40 -3.92 -3.80 5.03
CA ALA A 40 -2.69 -3.36 4.41
C ALA A 40 -1.61 -4.45 4.52
N PHE A 41 -0.63 -4.41 3.63
CA PHE A 41 0.58 -5.23 3.72
C PHE A 41 1.79 -4.45 3.21
N ALA A 42 2.97 -4.79 3.73
CA ALA A 42 4.25 -4.28 3.25
C ALA A 42 4.82 -5.24 2.22
N ILE A 43 5.44 -4.71 1.16
CA ILE A 43 6.10 -5.50 0.12
C ILE A 43 7.41 -4.83 -0.28
N ASP A 44 8.41 -5.65 -0.59
CA ASP A 44 9.72 -5.20 -1.04
C ASP A 44 9.65 -4.55 -2.43
N THR A 45 10.29 -3.41 -2.59
CA THR A 45 10.36 -2.65 -3.86
C THR A 45 11.55 -3.06 -4.73
N GLY A 46 12.62 -3.57 -4.12
CA GLY A 46 13.93 -3.82 -4.71
C GLY A 46 14.85 -2.60 -4.75
N ASP A 47 14.44 -1.48 -4.13
CA ASP A 47 15.15 -0.21 -4.14
C ASP A 47 15.86 0.05 -2.79
N SER A 48 17.09 0.55 -2.81
CA SER A 48 17.86 0.76 -1.58
C SER A 48 17.44 2.00 -0.79
N GLU A 49 16.89 3.03 -1.43
CA GLU A 49 16.43 4.25 -0.76
C GLU A 49 14.98 4.11 -0.26
N HIS A 50 14.17 3.33 -0.97
CA HIS A 50 12.76 3.12 -0.67
C HIS A 50 12.42 1.62 -0.65
N PRO A 51 12.94 0.84 0.31
CA PRO A 51 12.92 -0.63 0.28
C PRO A 51 11.52 -1.26 0.38
N TYR A 52 10.53 -0.53 0.89
CA TYR A 52 9.19 -1.05 1.13
C TYR A 52 8.10 -0.16 0.56
N LEU A 53 7.10 -0.78 -0.05
CA LEU A 53 5.80 -0.21 -0.34
C LEU A 53 4.77 -0.80 0.62
N VAL A 54 3.97 0.05 1.28
CA VAL A 54 2.82 -0.39 2.06
C VAL A 54 1.55 -0.16 1.25
N HIS A 55 0.94 -1.23 0.74
CA HIS A 55 -0.28 -1.14 -0.06
C HIS A 55 -1.53 -1.17 0.83
N ALA A 56 -2.25 -0.05 0.90
CA ALA A 56 -3.43 0.16 1.74
C ALA A 56 -4.57 0.83 0.95
N PRO A 57 -5.60 0.08 0.51
CA PRO A 57 -6.67 0.64 -0.32
C PRO A 57 -7.59 1.57 0.48
N THR A 58 -7.87 2.75 -0.08
CA THR A 58 -8.86 3.72 0.45
C THR A 58 -10.27 3.53 -0.14
N MET A 59 -10.36 2.78 -1.24
CA MET A 59 -11.60 2.45 -1.93
C MET A 59 -11.48 1.08 -2.60
N ARG A 60 -12.61 0.37 -2.74
CA ARG A 60 -12.70 -0.91 -3.47
C ARG A 60 -12.65 -0.70 -4.98
N VAL A 61 -13.33 0.35 -5.43
CA VAL A 61 -13.40 0.80 -6.82
C VAL A 61 -13.34 2.33 -6.82
N PRO A 62 -12.86 2.96 -7.91
CA PRO A 62 -12.76 4.41 -8.02
C PRO A 62 -14.08 5.10 -7.65
N LYS A 63 -14.06 5.93 -6.60
CA LYS A 63 -15.23 6.71 -6.15
C LYS A 63 -14.83 7.90 -5.28
N ILE A 64 -15.73 8.88 -5.17
CA ILE A 64 -15.62 9.95 -4.17
C ILE A 64 -15.73 9.33 -2.77
N ILE A 65 -14.77 9.65 -1.90
CA ILE A 65 -14.85 9.32 -0.48
C ILE A 65 -15.50 10.49 0.25
N ASN A 66 -16.71 10.28 0.78
CA ASN A 66 -17.43 11.27 1.58
C ASN A 66 -18.24 10.55 2.67
N GLY A 67 -18.29 11.12 3.87
CA GLY A 67 -19.07 10.61 4.99
C GLY A 67 -18.67 9.22 5.48
N SER A 68 -17.41 8.81 5.27
CA SER A 68 -16.88 7.53 5.75
C SER A 68 -15.52 7.68 6.44
N ASP A 69 -15.13 6.68 7.22
CA ASP A 69 -13.83 6.58 7.88
C ASP A 69 -12.80 5.81 7.02
N ALA A 70 -13.07 5.59 5.73
CA ALA A 70 -12.24 4.77 4.85
C ALA A 70 -10.77 5.21 4.80
N VAL A 71 -10.53 6.54 4.77
CA VAL A 71 -9.17 7.11 4.81
C VAL A 71 -8.48 6.80 6.14
N TYR A 72 -9.21 6.94 7.24
CA TYR A 72 -8.70 6.61 8.58
C TYR A 72 -8.37 5.11 8.66
N GLN A 73 -9.28 4.23 8.24
CA GLN A 73 -9.10 2.78 8.26
C GLN A 73 -7.89 2.35 7.42
N ALA A 74 -7.74 2.89 6.20
CA ALA A 74 -6.60 2.59 5.34
C ALA A 74 -5.26 3.05 5.96
N THR A 75 -5.24 4.27 6.51
CA THR A 75 -4.05 4.82 7.16
C THR A 75 -3.67 4.02 8.41
N TRP A 76 -4.66 3.67 9.24
CA TRP A 76 -4.46 2.86 10.44
C TRP A 76 -3.95 1.46 10.09
N ALA A 77 -4.54 0.82 9.07
CA ALA A 77 -4.09 -0.48 8.59
C ALA A 77 -2.64 -0.44 8.10
N ALA A 78 -2.24 0.60 7.37
CA ALA A 78 -0.87 0.79 6.93
C ALA A 78 0.12 0.88 8.11
N LEU A 79 -0.20 1.67 9.13
CA LEU A 79 0.63 1.77 10.35
C LEU A 79 0.70 0.43 11.09
N LEU A 80 -0.39 -0.33 11.16
CA LEU A 80 -0.41 -1.65 11.77
C LEU A 80 0.41 -2.67 10.98
N ALA A 81 0.39 -2.60 9.64
CA ALA A 81 1.25 -3.43 8.79
C ALA A 81 2.73 -3.13 9.03
N VAL A 82 3.10 -1.85 9.14
CA VAL A 82 4.46 -1.41 9.50
C VAL A 82 4.85 -1.93 10.89
N HIS A 83 3.97 -1.80 11.87
CA HIS A 83 4.21 -2.32 13.22
C HIS A 83 4.47 -3.83 13.21
N ARG A 84 3.61 -4.60 12.52
CA ARG A 84 3.73 -6.06 12.40
C ARG A 84 5.01 -6.48 11.67
N HIS A 85 5.35 -5.83 10.57
CA HIS A 85 6.62 -6.04 9.87
C HIS A 85 7.81 -5.87 10.82
N ASN A 86 7.84 -4.77 11.57
CA ASN A 86 8.92 -4.46 12.50
C ASN A 86 9.02 -5.42 13.71
N GLN A 87 7.97 -6.18 14.03
CA GLN A 87 8.01 -7.18 15.10
C GLN A 87 8.81 -8.43 14.71
N SER A 88 8.81 -8.77 13.42
CA SER A 88 9.54 -9.95 12.89
C SER A 88 10.82 -9.60 12.14
N ALA A 89 10.98 -8.34 11.72
CA ALA A 89 12.14 -7.86 10.96
C ALA A 89 13.44 -7.83 11.80
N SER A 90 14.57 -8.12 11.16
CA SER A 90 15.88 -7.79 11.72
C SER A 90 16.05 -6.27 11.83
N ASP A 91 17.04 -5.81 12.60
CA ASP A 91 17.15 -4.37 12.90
C ASP A 91 17.42 -3.51 11.65
N ASP A 92 18.13 -4.05 10.67
CA ASP A 92 18.40 -3.44 9.37
C ASP A 92 17.15 -3.37 8.45
N GLU A 93 16.19 -4.29 8.63
CA GLU A 93 14.96 -4.36 7.83
C GLU A 93 13.79 -3.57 8.44
N LYS A 94 13.96 -2.99 9.63
CA LYS A 94 12.90 -2.21 10.29
C LYS A 94 12.60 -0.92 9.55
N ILE A 95 11.32 -0.73 9.26
CA ILE A 95 10.75 0.51 8.72
C ILE A 95 10.69 1.54 9.84
N ARG A 96 11.58 2.55 9.79
CA ARG A 96 11.66 3.63 10.79
C ARG A 96 10.95 4.91 10.40
N SER A 97 10.72 5.11 9.10
CA SER A 97 10.07 6.27 8.53
C SER A 97 9.13 5.85 7.41
N VAL A 98 7.97 6.50 7.32
CA VAL A 98 6.96 6.24 6.29
C VAL A 98 6.48 7.57 5.73
N VAL A 99 6.37 7.65 4.41
CA VAL A 99 5.75 8.78 3.72
C VAL A 99 4.34 8.37 3.30
N PHE A 100 3.35 9.18 3.66
CA PHE A 100 1.98 8.99 3.21
C PHE A 100 1.65 10.01 2.12
N PRO A 101 1.08 9.59 0.98
CA PRO A 101 0.45 10.53 0.06
C PRO A 101 -0.80 11.14 0.71
N ALA A 102 -1.41 12.12 0.05
CA ALA A 102 -2.71 12.65 0.46
C ALA A 102 -3.81 11.57 0.30
N MET A 103 -3.95 10.72 1.30
CA MET A 103 -4.82 9.54 1.29
C MET A 103 -6.27 9.94 1.02
N GLY A 104 -6.86 9.36 -0.03
CA GLY A 104 -8.25 9.62 -0.42
C GLY A 104 -8.55 11.01 -1.00
N ALA A 105 -7.52 11.82 -1.29
CA ALA A 105 -7.67 13.15 -1.89
C ALA A 105 -7.74 13.13 -3.44
N GLY A 106 -7.71 11.94 -4.05
CA GLY A 106 -7.84 11.75 -5.49
C GLY A 106 -8.68 10.51 -5.81
N CYS A 107 -8.84 10.23 -7.09
CA CYS A 107 -9.38 8.96 -7.57
C CYS A 107 -8.23 8.05 -8.02
N GLY A 108 -8.17 6.86 -7.46
CA GLY A 108 -7.26 5.78 -7.85
C GLY A 108 -8.05 4.50 -8.07
#